data_AF-A0A5C6ZIJ6-F1
#
_entry.id   AF-A0A5C6ZIJ6-F1
#
_cell.length_a   1.000
_cell.length_b   1.000
_cell.length_c   1.000
_cell.angle_alpha   90.00
_cell.angle_beta   90.00
_cell.angle_gamma   90.00
#
_symmetry.space_group_name_H-M   'P 1'
#
loop_
_entity.id
_entity.type
_entity.pdbx_description
1 polymer ?
#
loop_
_entity_poly.entity_id
_entity_poly.type
_entity_poly.pdbx_seq_one_letter_code
_entity_poly.pdbx_strand_id
1 'polypeptide(L)'
;MKLEFSTVACFFMTIILISLSACTSAQKLQENAPTNFGKVYFQKWNSGVQGGGSGLHIYIPVEEASVTLDSVYFRGQVSALKQNPNNELLFIGSFKTAINAPKDLIMSDDPNKERENKLPSAAMNSRFKLDDDQCVVSYKKESKTVYYKISNLEEAQQINYPSTAPNN
;
A
#
# COMPACT_ATOMS: atom_id res chain seq x y z
N MET A 1 8.51 -59.00 18.15
CA MET A 1 8.85 -57.66 18.71
C MET A 1 9.38 -56.65 17.68
N LYS A 2 10.29 -57.02 16.75
CA LYS A 2 10.81 -56.06 15.75
C LYS A 2 9.76 -55.55 14.74
N LEU A 3 8.77 -56.39 14.37
CA LEU A 3 7.69 -56.01 13.45
C LEU A 3 6.69 -55.02 14.09
N GLU A 4 6.29 -55.27 15.33
CA GLU A 4 5.38 -54.42 16.12
C GLU A 4 5.98 -53.01 16.37
N PHE A 5 7.29 -52.92 16.56
CA PHE A 5 7.97 -51.64 16.74
C PHE A 5 8.05 -50.84 15.43
N SER A 6 8.18 -51.53 14.29
CA SER A 6 8.22 -50.92 12.96
C SER A 6 6.86 -50.37 12.53
N THR A 7 5.76 -51.05 12.87
CA THR A 7 4.40 -50.59 12.55
C THR A 7 4.00 -49.38 13.40
N VAL A 8 4.34 -49.39 14.69
CA VAL A 8 4.12 -48.23 15.59
C VAL A 8 4.96 -47.03 15.16
N ALA A 9 6.22 -47.24 14.75
CA ALA A 9 7.07 -46.18 14.21
C ALA A 9 6.50 -45.57 12.91
N CYS A 10 5.99 -46.39 11.98
CA CYS A 10 5.31 -45.92 10.78
C CYS A 10 4.04 -45.11 11.09
N PHE A 11 3.28 -45.51 12.13
CA PHE A 11 2.07 -44.81 12.56
C PHE A 11 2.38 -43.45 13.23
N PHE A 12 3.48 -43.38 13.98
CA PHE A 12 3.94 -42.13 14.57
C PHE A 12 4.48 -41.15 13.51
N MET A 13 5.10 -41.69 12.44
CA MET A 13 5.62 -40.90 11.31
C MET A 13 4.51 -40.31 10.43
N THR A 14 3.37 -41.00 10.26
CA THR A 14 2.21 -40.47 9.54
C THR A 14 1.47 -39.38 10.32
N ILE A 15 1.43 -39.44 11.65
CA ILE A 15 0.79 -38.41 12.50
C ILE A 15 1.55 -37.07 12.42
N ILE A 16 2.88 -37.09 12.29
CA ILE A 16 3.70 -35.88 12.14
C ILE A 16 3.49 -35.20 10.78
N LEU A 17 3.11 -35.93 9.73
CA LEU A 17 2.86 -35.36 8.40
C LEU A 17 1.53 -34.60 8.30
N ILE A 18 0.56 -34.89 9.17
CA ILE A 18 -0.77 -34.25 9.16
C ILE A 18 -0.75 -32.86 9.85
N SER A 19 0.21 -32.60 10.74
CA SER A 19 0.31 -31.32 11.47
C SER A 19 0.90 -30.16 10.64
N LEU A 20 1.35 -30.43 9.40
CA LEU A 20 1.83 -29.41 8.45
C LEU A 20 0.74 -28.88 7.52
N SER A 21 -0.56 -29.15 7.78
CA SER A 21 -1.65 -28.50 7.04
C SER A 21 -1.57 -26.99 7.26
N ALA A 22 -0.95 -26.34 6.27
CA ALA A 22 -0.51 -24.97 6.31
C ALA A 22 -1.67 -24.03 6.64
N CYS A 23 -1.43 -23.19 7.64
CA CYS A 23 -2.18 -21.95 7.85
C CYS A 23 -1.91 -21.05 6.64
N THR A 24 -2.67 -21.25 5.55
CA THR A 24 -2.71 -20.28 4.45
C THR A 24 -3.50 -19.08 4.96
N SER A 25 -2.80 -18.14 5.60
CA SER A 25 -3.33 -16.83 5.93
C SER A 25 -3.39 -15.98 4.65
N ALA A 26 -4.08 -16.49 3.63
CA ALA A 26 -4.53 -15.65 2.53
C ALA A 26 -5.60 -14.73 3.13
N GLN A 27 -5.26 -13.47 3.35
CA GLN A 27 -6.20 -12.46 3.82
C GLN A 27 -7.38 -12.44 2.86
N LYS A 28 -8.53 -12.97 3.31
CA LYS A 28 -9.74 -13.04 2.48
C LYS A 28 -10.21 -11.61 2.21
N LEU A 29 -10.22 -11.23 0.93
CA LEU A 29 -10.90 -10.02 0.49
C LEU A 29 -12.40 -10.25 0.61
N GLN A 30 -13.12 -9.25 1.10
CA GLN A 30 -14.57 -9.28 1.12
C GLN A 30 -15.10 -9.13 -0.31
N GLU A 31 -16.07 -9.96 -0.69
CA GLU A 31 -16.71 -9.89 -2.01
C GLU A 31 -17.71 -8.74 -2.08
N ASN A 32 -18.46 -8.51 -1.01
CA ASN A 32 -19.46 -7.44 -0.94
C ASN A 32 -18.83 -6.11 -0.53
N ALA A 33 -19.29 -5.01 -1.12
CA ALA A 33 -18.84 -3.68 -0.73
C ALA A 33 -19.29 -3.36 0.71
N PRO A 34 -18.41 -2.84 1.59
CA PRO A 34 -18.78 -2.42 2.94
C PRO A 34 -19.71 -1.20 2.96
N THR A 35 -19.66 -0.40 1.91
CA THR A 35 -20.49 0.79 1.68
C THR A 35 -20.50 1.06 0.18
N ASN A 36 -21.38 1.94 -0.27
CA ASN A 36 -21.33 2.44 -1.63
C ASN A 36 -20.18 3.44 -1.74
N PHE A 37 -19.20 3.12 -2.57
CA PHE A 37 -18.11 4.03 -2.89
C PHE A 37 -18.54 4.91 -4.04
N GLY A 38 -18.31 6.21 -3.93
CA GLY A 38 -18.42 7.10 -5.07
C GLY A 38 -17.28 6.85 -6.07
N LYS A 39 -17.10 7.78 -7.01
CA LYS A 39 -15.97 7.70 -7.95
C LYS A 39 -14.65 7.84 -7.22
N VAL A 40 -13.89 6.75 -7.13
CA VAL A 40 -12.55 6.73 -6.56
C VAL A 40 -11.55 7.18 -7.62
N TYR A 41 -10.75 8.18 -7.28
CA TYR A 41 -9.75 8.72 -8.17
C TYR A 41 -8.43 8.95 -7.45
N PHE A 42 -7.36 9.00 -8.21
CA PHE A 42 -6.04 9.36 -7.70
C PHE A 42 -5.46 10.54 -8.46
N GLN A 43 -4.64 11.32 -7.76
CA GLN A 43 -4.02 12.50 -8.31
C GLN A 43 -2.53 12.51 -7.96
N LYS A 44 -1.69 12.57 -8.99
CA LYS A 44 -0.25 12.74 -8.83
C LYS A 44 0.04 14.19 -8.45
N TRP A 45 1.07 14.38 -7.63
CA TRP A 45 1.59 15.72 -7.33
C TRP A 45 3.12 15.75 -7.37
N ASN A 46 3.65 16.89 -7.79
CA ASN A 46 5.08 17.15 -7.81
C ASN A 46 5.38 18.55 -7.28
N SER A 47 6.35 18.67 -6.38
CA SER A 47 6.86 19.96 -5.93
C SER A 47 7.80 20.57 -6.98
N GLY A 48 7.69 21.87 -7.22
CA GLY A 48 8.58 22.63 -8.09
C GLY A 48 9.93 22.95 -7.45
N VAL A 49 10.10 22.65 -6.16
CA VAL A 49 11.37 22.78 -5.46
C VAL A 49 12.11 21.44 -5.52
N GLN A 50 13.41 21.49 -5.84
CA GLN A 50 14.28 20.30 -5.79
C GLN A 50 14.31 19.73 -4.37
N GLY A 51 13.98 18.45 -4.23
CA GLY A 51 13.88 17.80 -2.92
C GLY A 51 12.58 18.12 -2.16
N GLY A 52 11.67 18.91 -2.74
CA GLY A 52 10.36 19.23 -2.15
C GLY A 52 9.36 18.07 -2.13
N GLY A 53 9.73 16.93 -2.70
CA GLY A 53 8.93 15.72 -2.72
C GLY A 53 8.01 15.61 -3.93
N SER A 54 7.55 14.40 -4.15
CA SER A 54 6.53 14.06 -5.12
C SER A 54 5.70 12.90 -4.57
N GLY A 55 4.53 12.66 -5.13
CA GLY A 55 3.63 11.66 -4.58
C GLY A 55 2.33 11.51 -5.33
N LEU A 56 1.41 10.82 -4.68
CA LEU A 56 0.08 10.53 -5.18
C LEU A 56 -0.91 10.58 -4.02
N HIS A 57 -2.03 11.26 -4.23
CA HIS A 57 -3.18 11.24 -3.34
C HIS A 57 -4.25 10.36 -3.93
N ILE A 58 -4.89 9.52 -3.11
CA ILE A 58 -6.09 8.77 -3.47
C ILE A 58 -7.25 9.37 -2.72
N TYR A 59 -8.33 9.62 -3.43
CA TYR A 59 -9.57 10.19 -2.90
C TYR A 59 -10.66 9.13 -2.99
N ILE A 60 -11.19 8.76 -1.83
CA ILE A 60 -12.19 7.71 -1.67
C ILE A 60 -13.44 8.35 -1.06
N PRO A 61 -14.38 8.82 -1.89
CA PRO A 61 -15.68 9.27 -1.40
C PRO A 61 -16.52 8.06 -0.96
N VAL A 62 -17.16 8.17 0.20
CA VAL A 62 -18.14 7.21 0.71
C VAL A 62 -19.50 7.86 0.78
N GLU A 63 -20.58 7.10 0.57
CA GLU A 63 -21.94 7.65 0.69
C GLU A 63 -22.43 7.68 2.14
N GLU A 64 -21.85 6.85 3.01
CA GLU A 64 -22.23 6.76 4.43
C GLU A 64 -21.05 7.02 5.36
N ALA A 65 -21.25 7.93 6.32
CA ALA A 65 -20.28 8.24 7.37
C ALA A 65 -20.13 7.13 8.43
N SER A 66 -20.95 6.07 8.36
CA SER A 66 -20.96 4.94 9.30
C SER A 66 -19.70 4.06 9.17
N VAL A 67 -19.01 4.11 8.03
CA VAL A 67 -17.83 3.29 7.75
C VAL A 67 -16.55 4.09 7.93
N THR A 68 -15.71 3.65 8.87
CA THR A 68 -14.38 4.21 9.10
C THR A 68 -13.32 3.38 8.39
N LEU A 69 -12.70 3.98 7.37
CA LEU A 69 -11.58 3.39 6.65
C LEU A 69 -10.26 3.66 7.40
N ASP A 70 -9.41 2.65 7.53
CA ASP A 70 -8.18 2.70 8.33
C ASP A 70 -6.94 2.90 7.44
N SER A 71 -6.81 2.10 6.37
CA SER A 71 -5.65 2.14 5.47
C SER A 71 -6.04 1.77 4.05
N VAL A 72 -5.24 2.23 3.10
CA VAL A 72 -5.36 1.93 1.68
C VAL A 72 -4.05 1.33 1.17
N TYR A 73 -4.19 0.30 0.35
CA TYR A 73 -3.13 -0.39 -0.35
C TYR A 73 -3.28 -0.07 -1.84
N PHE A 74 -2.25 0.51 -2.44
CA PHE A 74 -2.24 0.90 -3.85
C PHE A 74 -0.83 0.78 -4.41
N ARG A 75 -0.69 0.16 -5.59
CA ARG A 75 0.60 0.00 -6.31
C ARG A 75 1.76 -0.48 -5.44
N GLY A 76 1.51 -1.48 -4.60
CA GLY A 76 2.56 -2.04 -3.73
C GLY A 76 2.86 -1.24 -2.46
N GLN A 77 2.24 -0.07 -2.28
CA GLN A 77 2.41 0.79 -1.11
C GLN A 77 1.19 0.74 -0.19
N VAL A 78 1.38 1.09 1.09
CA VAL A 78 0.31 1.21 2.09
C VAL A 78 0.35 2.61 2.69
N SER A 79 -0.82 3.20 2.89
CA SER A 79 -0.98 4.50 3.53
C SER A 79 -2.20 4.51 4.44
N ALA A 80 -2.08 5.16 5.60
CA ALA A 80 -3.22 5.39 6.47
C ALA A 80 -4.18 6.38 5.82
N LEU A 81 -5.48 6.08 5.85
CA LEU A 81 -6.50 6.98 5.32
C LEU A 81 -6.79 8.07 6.34
N LYS A 82 -6.89 9.31 5.85
CA LYS A 82 -7.29 10.46 6.65
C LYS A 82 -8.61 11.00 6.13
N GLN A 83 -9.55 11.20 7.03
CA GLN A 83 -10.82 11.85 6.70
C GLN A 83 -10.56 13.34 6.46
N ASN A 84 -11.22 13.92 5.45
CA ASN A 84 -11.08 15.32 5.14
C ASN A 84 -11.82 16.16 6.21
N PRO A 85 -11.18 17.16 6.86
CA PRO A 85 -11.83 18.00 7.86
C PRO A 85 -13.02 18.81 7.32
N ASN A 86 -13.05 19.09 6.02
CA ASN A 86 -14.15 19.85 5.38
C ASN A 86 -15.24 18.94 4.81
N ASN A 87 -14.99 17.63 4.69
CA ASN A 87 -15.94 16.68 4.14
C ASN A 87 -15.75 15.31 4.79
N GLU A 88 -16.62 15.00 5.75
CA GLU A 88 -16.59 13.74 6.49
C GLU A 88 -16.76 12.50 5.60
N LEU A 89 -17.32 12.66 4.40
CA LEU A 89 -17.54 11.59 3.44
C LEU A 89 -16.35 11.36 2.49
N LEU A 90 -15.22 12.06 2.68
CA LEU A 90 -14.04 11.93 1.84
C LEU A 90 -12.83 11.44 2.62
N PHE A 91 -12.30 10.28 2.24
CA PHE A 91 -11.04 9.75 2.75
C PHE A 91 -9.91 9.99 1.77
N ILE A 92 -8.75 10.39 2.31
CA ILE A 92 -7.56 10.75 1.54
C ILE A 92 -6.40 9.85 1.97
N GLY A 93 -5.87 9.08 1.02
CA GLY A 93 -4.62 8.32 1.16
C GLY A 93 -3.47 9.11 0.56
N SER A 94 -2.30 9.13 1.22
CA SER A 94 -1.14 9.87 0.73
C SER A 94 0.05 8.95 0.53
N PHE A 95 0.58 8.92 -0.69
CA PHE A 95 1.70 8.09 -1.10
C PHE A 95 2.85 9.00 -1.52
N LYS A 96 4.06 8.76 -0.99
CA LYS A 96 5.25 9.52 -1.36
C LYS A 96 6.07 8.72 -2.36
N THR A 97 6.57 9.40 -3.38
CA THR A 97 7.50 8.83 -4.37
C THR A 97 8.88 9.42 -4.17
N ALA A 98 9.91 8.65 -4.54
CA ALA A 98 11.30 9.06 -4.38
C ALA A 98 11.84 9.91 -5.54
N ILE A 99 10.98 10.28 -6.51
CA ILE A 99 11.36 10.97 -7.74
C ILE A 99 11.95 12.35 -7.42
N ASN A 100 11.21 13.16 -6.64
CA ASN A 100 11.65 14.48 -6.17
C ASN A 100 11.97 14.49 -4.65
N ALA A 101 12.33 13.34 -4.09
CA ALA A 101 12.84 13.29 -2.73
C ALA A 101 14.24 13.93 -2.66
N PRO A 102 14.64 14.51 -1.51
CA PRO A 102 16.01 14.97 -1.33
C PRO A 102 16.95 13.77 -1.48
N LYS A 103 17.97 13.91 -2.33
CA LYS A 103 18.98 12.89 -2.58
C LYS A 103 20.31 13.39 -2.08
N ASP A 104 20.99 12.54 -1.32
CA ASP A 104 22.39 12.73 -0.99
C ASP A 104 23.21 12.24 -2.19
N LEU A 105 23.49 13.16 -3.11
CA LEU A 105 24.23 12.91 -4.33
C LEU A 105 25.68 13.33 -4.12
N ILE A 106 26.59 12.37 -4.22
CA ILE A 106 28.01 12.63 -4.27
C ILE A 106 28.30 13.20 -5.66
N MET A 107 28.60 14.50 -5.70
CA MET A 107 29.14 15.20 -6.88
C MET A 107 30.62 15.46 -6.63
N SER A 108 31.49 14.62 -7.23
CA SER A 108 32.94 14.74 -7.10
C SER A 108 33.57 14.86 -8.48
N ASP A 109 34.71 15.51 -8.52
CA ASP A 109 35.66 15.50 -9.63
C ASP A 109 36.18 14.10 -10.01
N ASP A 110 36.22 13.14 -9.07
CA ASP A 110 36.61 11.75 -9.30
C ASP A 110 35.40 10.88 -9.72
N PRO A 111 35.36 10.37 -10.96
CA PRO A 111 34.26 9.53 -11.45
C PRO A 111 34.03 8.25 -10.63
N ASN A 112 35.06 7.75 -9.94
CA ASN A 112 34.93 6.54 -9.14
C ASN A 112 34.05 6.77 -7.90
N LYS A 113 34.07 7.97 -7.32
CA LYS A 113 33.26 8.33 -6.16
C LYS A 113 31.78 8.47 -6.52
N GLU A 114 31.47 8.91 -7.74
CA GLU A 114 30.08 9.03 -8.20
C GLU A 114 29.39 7.67 -8.37
N ARG A 115 30.15 6.58 -8.51
CA ARG A 115 29.60 5.21 -8.59
C ARG A 115 28.95 4.74 -7.29
N GLU A 116 29.20 5.43 -6.18
CA GLU A 116 28.58 5.14 -4.89
C GLU A 116 27.14 5.70 -4.79
N ASN A 117 26.73 6.57 -5.72
CA ASN A 117 25.37 7.09 -5.77
C ASN A 117 24.36 5.95 -6.01
N LYS A 118 23.36 5.85 -5.12
CA LYS A 118 22.33 4.79 -5.19
C LYS A 118 21.07 5.29 -5.87
N LEU A 119 20.43 4.39 -6.62
CA LEU A 119 19.09 4.65 -7.14
C LEU A 119 18.08 4.74 -5.98
N PRO A 120 17.15 5.71 -6.02
CA PRO A 120 16.08 5.78 -5.04
C PRO A 120 15.21 4.52 -5.16
N SER A 121 15.06 3.78 -4.06
CA SER A 121 14.17 2.62 -3.99
C SER A 121 12.83 3.01 -3.38
N ALA A 122 11.74 2.53 -3.96
CA ALA A 122 10.41 2.63 -3.37
C ALA A 122 10.18 1.38 -2.49
N ALA A 123 9.86 1.58 -1.21
CA ALA A 123 9.48 0.47 -0.34
C ALA A 123 8.13 -0.10 -0.80
N MET A 124 8.14 -1.30 -1.37
CA MET A 124 6.94 -2.07 -1.66
C MET A 124 6.62 -2.97 -0.46
N ASN A 125 5.61 -2.59 0.31
CA ASN A 125 5.20 -3.27 1.54
C ASN A 125 3.79 -3.86 1.46
N SER A 126 3.16 -3.84 0.28
CA SER A 126 1.83 -4.44 0.12
C SER A 126 1.91 -5.96 0.01
N ARG A 127 1.02 -6.64 0.74
CA ARG A 127 0.81 -8.08 0.64
C ARG A 127 -0.14 -8.46 -0.50
N PHE A 128 -0.74 -7.47 -1.15
CA PHE A 128 -1.68 -7.64 -2.25
C PHE A 128 -0.99 -7.35 -3.59
N LYS A 129 -1.15 -8.27 -4.55
CA LYS A 129 -0.86 -8.02 -5.97
C LYS A 129 -2.09 -7.30 -6.55
N LEU A 130 -1.91 -6.03 -6.91
CA LEU A 130 -2.93 -5.15 -7.45
C LEU A 130 -2.43 -4.57 -8.76
N ASP A 131 -3.34 -4.43 -9.72
CA ASP A 131 -3.08 -3.71 -10.96
C ASP A 131 -3.06 -2.19 -10.73
N ASP A 132 -2.63 -1.42 -11.73
CA ASP A 132 -2.40 0.02 -11.63
C ASP A 132 -3.65 0.86 -11.38
N ASP A 133 -4.82 0.29 -11.67
CA ASP A 133 -6.18 0.84 -11.54
C ASP A 133 -6.97 0.19 -10.39
N GLN A 134 -6.31 -0.57 -9.52
CA GLN A 134 -6.92 -1.27 -8.40
C GLN A 134 -6.34 -0.81 -7.05
N CYS A 135 -7.20 -0.67 -6.05
CA CYS A 135 -6.79 -0.43 -4.68
C CYS A 135 -7.51 -1.37 -3.71
N VAL A 136 -6.90 -1.64 -2.56
CA VAL A 136 -7.55 -2.36 -1.46
C VAL A 136 -7.68 -1.43 -0.28
N VAL A 137 -8.88 -1.29 0.26
CA VAL A 137 -9.15 -0.53 1.47
C VAL A 137 -9.33 -1.48 2.63
N SER A 138 -8.79 -1.12 3.78
CA SER A 138 -9.04 -1.82 5.04
C SER A 138 -9.89 -0.97 5.97
N TYR A 139 -10.87 -1.60 6.61
CA TYR A 139 -11.76 -0.96 7.59
C TYR A 139 -11.96 -1.89 8.79
N LYS A 140 -12.42 -1.32 9.91
CA LYS A 140 -12.66 -2.07 11.14
C LYS A 140 -14.15 -2.37 11.27
N LYS A 141 -14.50 -3.65 11.33
CA LYS A 141 -15.87 -4.13 11.63
C LYS A 141 -15.82 -5.06 12.82
N GLU A 142 -16.51 -4.71 13.91
CA GLU A 142 -16.66 -5.55 15.11
C GLU A 142 -15.33 -6.11 15.64
N SER A 143 -14.30 -5.26 15.69
CA SER A 143 -12.92 -5.60 16.11
C SER A 143 -12.09 -6.48 15.15
N LYS A 144 -12.57 -6.72 13.92
CA LYS A 144 -11.79 -7.38 12.86
C LYS A 144 -11.46 -6.40 11.74
N THR A 145 -10.21 -6.42 11.27
CA THR A 145 -9.80 -5.70 10.06
C THR A 145 -10.24 -6.50 8.85
N VAL A 146 -11.09 -5.89 8.03
CA VAL A 146 -11.57 -6.47 6.78
C VAL A 146 -10.99 -5.68 5.62
N TYR A 147 -10.77 -6.35 4.49
CA TYR A 147 -10.16 -5.79 3.30
C TYR A 147 -11.16 -5.87 2.15
N TYR A 148 -11.33 -4.78 1.40
CA TYR A 148 -12.19 -4.72 0.23
C TYR A 148 -11.42 -4.17 -0.97
N LYS A 149 -11.60 -4.78 -2.14
CA LYS A 149 -10.92 -4.37 -3.38
C LYS A 149 -11.83 -3.45 -4.18
N ILE A 150 -11.30 -2.28 -4.54
CA ILE A 150 -11.92 -1.32 -5.45
C ILE A 150 -11.13 -1.38 -6.77
N SER A 151 -11.85 -1.43 -7.89
CA SER A 151 -11.27 -1.47 -9.24
C SER A 151 -11.75 -0.27 -10.05
N ASN A 152 -11.12 -0.01 -11.20
CA ASN A 152 -11.43 1.12 -12.10
C ASN A 152 -11.19 2.50 -11.46
N LEU A 153 -10.05 2.69 -10.80
CA LEU A 153 -9.67 4.01 -10.30
C LEU A 153 -9.39 4.97 -11.46
N GLU A 154 -9.96 6.18 -11.41
CA GLU A 154 -9.71 7.23 -12.41
C GLU A 154 -8.42 8.02 -12.06
N GLU A 155 -7.59 8.30 -13.08
CA GLU A 155 -6.44 9.21 -12.93
C GLU A 155 -6.87 10.66 -13.17
N ALA A 156 -6.78 11.50 -12.14
CA ALA A 156 -6.97 12.94 -12.24
C ALA A 156 -5.71 13.66 -12.74
N GLN A 157 -5.89 14.88 -13.25
CA GLN A 157 -4.79 15.72 -13.75
C GLN A 157 -3.73 15.94 -12.67
N GLN A 158 -2.46 15.73 -13.02
CA GLN A 158 -1.33 15.92 -12.12
C GLN A 158 -1.19 17.38 -11.69
N ILE A 159 -0.95 17.60 -10.40
CA ILE A 159 -0.66 18.92 -9.85
C ILE A 159 0.86 19.13 -9.80
N ASN A 160 1.33 20.21 -10.41
CA ASN A 160 2.71 20.67 -10.28
C ASN A 160 2.71 21.97 -9.49
N TYR A 161 3.25 21.94 -8.28
CA TYR A 161 3.39 23.14 -7.46
C TYR A 161 4.57 23.98 -7.98
N PRO A 162 4.42 25.29 -8.18
CA PRO A 162 5.55 26.13 -8.58
C PRO A 162 6.56 26.28 -7.44
N SER A 163 7.81 26.56 -7.77
CA SER A 163 8.77 27.07 -6.79
C SER A 163 8.38 28.50 -6.40
N THR A 164 8.39 28.82 -5.10
CA THR A 164 8.22 30.22 -4.65
C THR A 164 9.31 31.10 -5.28
N ALA A 165 8.93 32.28 -5.76
CA ALA A 165 9.89 33.25 -6.29
C ALA A 165 10.94 33.58 -5.20
N PRO A 166 12.23 33.69 -5.54
CA PRO A 166 13.24 34.13 -4.59
C PRO A 166 12.86 35.52 -4.06
N ASN A 167 12.96 35.70 -2.75
CA ASN A 167 12.81 37.01 -2.14
C ASN A 167 14.07 37.81 -2.51
N ASN A 168 13.93 38.78 -3.41
CA ASN A 168 15.00 39.70 -3.83
C ASN A 168 15.24 40.78 -2.78
#